data_AF-A0A843EGT8-F1
#
_entry.id   AF-A0A843EGT8-F1
#
_cell.length_a   1.000
_cell.length_b   1.000
_cell.length_c   1.000
_cell.angle_alpha   90.00
_cell.angle_beta   90.00
_cell.angle_gamma   90.00
#
_symmetry.space_group_name_H-M   'P 1'
#
loop_
_entity.id
_entity.type
_entity.pdbx_description
1 polymer ?
#
loop_
_entity_poly.entity_id
_entity_poly.type
_entity_poly.pdbx_seq_one_letter_code
_entity_poly.pdbx_strand_id
1 'polypeptide(L)'
;INHLIDGFGEAAVLFEVPCSLPVGDTMIHGVIDLIVDDGDTIAVYDHKTESDLRNLEEYAVQVSIYAHSVMQARGKDNVRAYLHYVTLGKDPIEVEVLPMDVIEQRLERYKKETSEVPDADYR
;
A
#
# COMPACT_ATOMS: atom_id res chain seq x y z
N ILE A 1 6.40 8.50 -22.97
CA ILE A 1 7.65 7.73 -22.87
C ILE A 1 7.23 6.37 -22.36
N ASN A 2 6.98 5.43 -23.27
CA ASN A 2 6.65 4.04 -22.95
C ASN A 2 7.81 3.20 -23.46
N HIS A 3 8.07 2.07 -22.80
CA HIS A 3 9.20 1.14 -22.92
C HIS A 3 10.34 1.42 -21.94
N LEU A 4 10.38 0.63 -20.85
CA LEU A 4 11.58 -0.03 -20.32
C LEU A 4 11.28 -0.74 -19.00
N ILE A 5 10.77 -1.98 -19.06
CA ILE A 5 11.22 -3.16 -18.27
C ILE A 5 10.79 -4.41 -19.07
N ASP A 6 11.74 -5.16 -19.63
CA ASP A 6 11.46 -6.44 -20.29
C ASP A 6 10.92 -7.44 -19.24
N GLY A 7 9.64 -7.82 -19.39
CA GLY A 7 8.99 -8.80 -18.51
C GLY A 7 7.48 -8.59 -18.34
N PHE A 8 6.96 -7.39 -18.58
CA PHE A 8 5.56 -7.04 -18.29
C PHE A 8 4.61 -7.07 -19.51
N GLY A 9 5.08 -7.41 -20.72
CA GLY A 9 4.20 -7.50 -21.89
C GLY A 9 3.42 -6.21 -22.19
N GLU A 10 2.11 -6.33 -22.43
CA GLU A 10 1.19 -5.18 -22.63
C GLU A 10 0.70 -4.54 -21.32
N ALA A 11 1.18 -4.99 -20.15
CA ALA A 11 0.73 -4.47 -18.88
C ALA A 11 1.08 -2.99 -18.69
N ALA A 12 0.14 -2.23 -18.13
CA ALA A 12 0.38 -0.88 -17.69
C ALA A 12 1.19 -0.91 -16.39
N VAL A 13 2.36 -0.26 -16.42
CA VAL A 13 3.25 -0.13 -15.26
C VAL A 13 3.30 1.33 -14.85
N LEU A 14 2.85 1.62 -13.63
CA LEU A 14 2.77 2.98 -13.07
C LEU A 14 3.61 3.07 -11.81
N PHE A 15 4.40 4.14 -11.69
CA PHE A 15 5.25 4.39 -10.53
C PHE A 15 4.78 5.63 -9.77
N GLU A 16 5.03 5.65 -8.46
CA GLU A 16 4.82 6.83 -7.60
C GLU A 16 3.41 7.41 -7.74
N VAL A 17 2.41 6.53 -7.61
CA VAL A 17 1.01 6.88 -7.87
C VAL A 17 0.38 7.45 -6.60
N PRO A 18 0.03 8.74 -6.55
CA PRO A 18 -0.67 9.30 -5.41
C PRO A 18 -2.05 8.66 -5.27
N CYS A 19 -2.43 8.32 -4.04
CA CYS A 19 -3.71 7.68 -3.74
C CYS A 19 -4.41 8.35 -2.57
N SER A 20 -5.71 8.10 -2.46
CA SER A 20 -6.53 8.56 -1.35
C SER A 20 -7.59 7.52 -1.05
N LEU A 21 -7.74 7.18 0.23
CA LEU A 21 -8.72 6.22 0.71
C LEU A 21 -9.61 6.89 1.77
N PRO A 22 -10.91 7.06 1.53
CA PRO A 22 -11.85 7.39 2.58
C PRO A 22 -12.04 6.19 3.52
N VAL A 23 -11.86 6.43 4.81
CA VAL A 23 -12.06 5.44 5.89
C VAL A 23 -12.90 6.12 6.98
N GLY A 24 -14.20 5.80 7.01
CA GLY A 24 -15.16 6.52 7.86
C GLY A 24 -15.22 8.01 7.51
N ASP A 25 -14.92 8.86 8.50
CA ASP A 25 -14.87 10.33 8.37
C ASP A 25 -13.48 10.86 8.01
N THR A 26 -12.50 9.98 7.83
CA THR A 26 -11.09 10.32 7.64
C THR A 26 -10.66 10.00 6.23
N MET A 27 -9.81 10.84 5.65
CA MET A 27 -9.16 10.58 4.37
C MET A 27 -7.70 10.23 4.62
N ILE A 28 -7.29 9.03 4.20
CA ILE A 28 -5.89 8.61 4.23
C ILE A 28 -5.28 8.94 2.87
N HIS A 29 -4.12 9.60 2.88
CA HIS A 29 -3.35 9.91 1.67
C HIS A 29 -2.04 9.13 1.65
N GLY A 30 -1.59 8.75 0.46
CA GLY A 30 -0.33 8.05 0.29
C GLY A 30 0.16 8.11 -1.15
N VAL A 31 1.30 7.45 -1.39
CA VAL A 31 1.89 7.25 -2.71
C VAL A 31 2.21 5.76 -2.83
N ILE A 32 1.72 5.13 -3.88
CA ILE A 32 1.96 3.72 -4.19
C ILE A 32 3.23 3.66 -5.03
N ASP A 33 4.25 2.92 -4.57
CA ASP A 33 5.53 2.83 -5.28
C ASP A 33 5.36 2.31 -6.71
N LEU A 34 4.58 1.23 -6.87
CA LEU A 34 4.39 0.58 -8.16
C LEU A 34 3.01 -0.09 -8.28
N ILE A 35 2.36 0.11 -9.42
CA ILE A 35 1.17 -0.61 -9.87
C ILE A 35 1.48 -1.32 -11.18
N VAL A 36 1.11 -2.58 -11.28
CA VAL A 36 1.11 -3.37 -12.51
C VAL A 36 -0.32 -3.81 -12.81
N ASP A 37 -0.83 -3.45 -13.98
CA ASP A 37 -2.17 -3.82 -14.45
C ASP A 37 -2.05 -4.48 -15.82
N ASP A 38 -2.27 -5.79 -15.90
CA ASP A 38 -2.23 -6.56 -17.14
C ASP A 38 -3.60 -6.68 -17.83
N GLY A 39 -4.62 -5.99 -17.31
CA GLY A 39 -6.00 -6.04 -17.78
C GLY A 39 -6.87 -6.99 -16.95
N ASP A 40 -6.33 -8.15 -16.58
CA ASP A 40 -7.02 -9.18 -15.80
C ASP A 40 -6.80 -8.98 -14.30
N THR A 41 -5.54 -8.72 -13.92
CA THR A 41 -5.10 -8.57 -12.54
C THR A 41 -4.44 -7.22 -12.34
N ILE A 42 -4.75 -6.57 -11.22
CA ILE A 42 -4.01 -5.41 -10.75
C ILE A 42 -3.19 -5.83 -9.53
N ALA A 43 -1.91 -5.52 -9.55
CA ALA A 43 -0.99 -5.76 -8.45
C ALA A 43 -0.38 -4.43 -7.99
N VAL A 44 -0.39 -4.20 -6.68
CA VAL A 44 0.34 -3.10 -6.04
C VAL A 44 1.60 -3.66 -5.37
N TYR A 45 2.70 -2.97 -5.55
CA TYR A 45 3.99 -3.31 -4.95
C TYR A 45 4.46 -2.12 -4.13
N ASP A 46 5.05 -2.43 -2.98
CA ASP A 46 5.75 -1.48 -2.14
C ASP A 46 7.17 -2.04 -1.86
N HIS A 47 8.17 -1.20 -2.07
CA HIS A 47 9.59 -1.55 -2.03
C HIS A 47 10.20 -1.16 -0.68
N LYS A 48 10.75 -2.16 0.01
CA LYS A 48 11.38 -2.01 1.32
C LYS A 48 12.87 -2.33 1.21
N THR A 49 13.69 -1.59 1.95
CA THR A 49 15.18 -1.71 1.91
C THR A 49 15.74 -2.40 3.15
N GLU A 50 14.88 -2.67 4.12
CA GLU A 50 15.20 -3.31 5.38
C GLU A 50 15.67 -4.74 5.15
N SER A 51 16.71 -5.14 5.90
CA SER A 51 17.32 -6.47 5.80
C SER A 51 16.62 -7.53 6.65
N ASP A 52 15.45 -7.22 7.20
CA ASP A 52 14.64 -8.12 8.03
C ASP A 52 13.14 -7.79 7.91
N LEU A 53 12.31 -8.69 8.45
CA LEU A 53 10.85 -8.64 8.32
C LEU A 53 10.15 -8.09 9.57
N ARG A 54 10.84 -7.37 10.46
CA ARG A 54 10.25 -6.95 11.75
C ARG A 54 9.03 -6.04 11.61
N ASN A 55 8.94 -5.29 10.51
CA ASN A 55 7.84 -4.37 10.23
C ASN A 55 6.80 -4.94 9.26
N LEU A 56 6.83 -6.26 8.98
CA LEU A 56 5.97 -6.88 7.98
C LEU A 56 4.48 -6.60 8.23
N GLU A 57 4.03 -6.67 9.48
CA GLU A 57 2.63 -6.42 9.84
C GLU A 57 2.20 -4.96 9.59
N GLU A 58 3.08 -3.99 9.87
CA GLU A 58 2.79 -2.58 9.62
C GLU A 58 2.76 -2.28 8.11
N TYR A 59 3.68 -2.88 7.36
CA TYR A 59 3.70 -2.76 5.89
C TYR A 59 2.53 -3.49 5.23
N ALA A 60 2.02 -4.57 5.85
CA ALA A 60 0.79 -5.22 5.41
C ALA A 60 -0.42 -4.29 5.50
N VAL A 61 -0.53 -3.48 6.57
CA VAL A 61 -1.56 -2.44 6.67
C VAL A 61 -1.41 -1.39 5.57
N GLN A 62 -0.19 -0.90 5.36
CA GLN A 62 0.10 0.11 4.34
C GLN A 62 -0.30 -0.37 2.94
N VAL A 63 0.17 -1.54 2.51
CA VAL A 63 -0.11 -2.06 1.17
C VAL A 63 -1.60 -2.44 1.01
N SER A 64 -2.29 -2.80 2.09
CA SER A 64 -3.74 -3.01 2.07
C SER A 64 -4.51 -1.72 1.81
N ILE A 65 -4.10 -0.59 2.42
CA ILE A 65 -4.67 0.73 2.13
C ILE A 65 -4.50 1.09 0.65
N TYR A 66 -3.32 0.78 0.07
CA TYR A 66 -3.07 0.98 -1.36
C TYR A 66 -3.97 0.12 -2.23
N ALA A 67 -4.11 -1.17 -1.91
CA ALA A 67 -4.99 -2.07 -2.62
C ALA A 67 -6.44 -1.58 -2.62
N HIS A 68 -6.99 -1.19 -1.45
CA HIS A 68 -8.34 -0.62 -1.35
C HIS A 68 -8.51 0.69 -2.12
N SER A 69 -7.49 1.55 -2.13
CA SER A 69 -7.50 2.79 -2.92
C SER A 69 -7.65 2.49 -4.40
N VAL A 70 -6.92 1.49 -4.90
CA VAL A 70 -6.96 1.04 -6.29
C VAL A 70 -8.29 0.36 -6.61
N MET A 71 -8.77 -0.52 -5.73
CA MET A 71 -10.08 -1.18 -5.86
C MET A 71 -11.19 -0.15 -6.07
N GLN A 72 -11.23 0.87 -5.22
CA GLN A 72 -12.22 1.95 -5.32
C GLN A 72 -12.07 2.78 -6.60
N ALA A 73 -10.84 3.15 -6.96
CA ALA A 73 -10.58 3.98 -8.15
C ALA A 73 -10.89 3.24 -9.46
N ARG A 74 -10.74 1.91 -9.48
CA ARG A 74 -10.91 1.06 -10.68
C ARG A 74 -12.26 0.34 -10.72
N GLY A 75 -13.02 0.34 -9.63
CA GLY A 75 -14.25 -0.45 -9.52
C GLY A 75 -14.01 -1.96 -9.62
N LYS A 76 -12.85 -2.44 -9.18
CA LYS A 76 -12.46 -3.85 -9.13
C LYS A 76 -12.33 -4.29 -7.66
N ASP A 77 -12.68 -5.52 -7.35
CA ASP A 77 -12.58 -6.11 -6.01
C ASP A 77 -11.33 -7.00 -5.83
N ASN A 78 -10.65 -7.34 -6.91
CA ASN A 78 -9.48 -8.21 -6.91
C ASN A 78 -8.20 -7.44 -7.26
N VAL A 79 -7.54 -6.92 -6.23
CA VAL A 79 -6.20 -6.29 -6.32
C VAL A 79 -5.26 -7.08 -5.42
N ARG A 80 -4.12 -7.51 -5.98
CA ARG A 80 -3.07 -8.23 -5.25
C ARG A 80 -2.09 -7.24 -4.64
N ALA A 81 -1.54 -7.57 -3.47
CA ALA A 81 -0.63 -6.71 -2.74
C ALA A 81 0.69 -7.41 -2.47
N TYR A 82 1.80 -6.71 -2.69
CA TYR A 82 3.14 -7.27 -2.54
C TYR A 82 4.08 -6.34 -1.78
N LEU A 83 4.91 -6.95 -0.94
CA LEU A 83 6.04 -6.29 -0.31
C LEU A 83 7.35 -6.84 -0.88
N HIS A 84 8.16 -5.98 -1.46
CA HIS A 84 9.44 -6.36 -2.04
C HIS A 84 10.61 -5.82 -1.20
N TYR A 85 11.17 -6.68 -0.36
CA TYR A 85 12.37 -6.40 0.44
C TYR A 85 13.63 -6.57 -0.43
N VAL A 86 14.05 -5.49 -1.09
CA VAL A 86 15.09 -5.54 -2.14
C VAL A 86 16.45 -6.03 -1.63
N THR A 87 16.75 -5.82 -0.34
CA THR A 87 18.01 -6.24 0.29
C THR A 87 18.05 -7.71 0.70
N LEU A 88 16.89 -8.38 0.76
CA LEU A 88 16.83 -9.82 1.03
C LEU A 88 17.17 -10.65 -0.21
N GLY A 89 17.15 -10.06 -1.41
CA GLY A 89 17.40 -10.76 -2.67
C GLY A 89 16.41 -11.91 -2.93
N LYS A 90 15.17 -11.76 -2.44
CA LYS A 90 14.08 -12.74 -2.56
C LYS A 90 12.96 -12.17 -3.41
N ASP A 91 12.11 -13.07 -3.90
CA ASP A 91 10.87 -12.69 -4.58
C ASP A 91 9.98 -11.84 -3.67
N PRO A 92 9.15 -10.94 -4.23
CA PRO A 92 8.17 -10.18 -3.47
C PRO A 92 7.24 -11.10 -2.68
N ILE A 93 6.97 -10.72 -1.43
CA ILE A 93 6.06 -11.43 -0.55
C ILE A 93 4.64 -10.95 -0.88
N GLU A 94 3.78 -11.87 -1.31
CA GLU A 94 2.35 -11.58 -1.43
C GLU A 94 1.73 -11.47 -0.04
N VAL A 95 0.99 -10.38 0.16
CA VAL A 95 0.28 -10.10 1.40
C VAL A 95 -1.21 -10.22 1.13
N GLU A 96 -1.91 -10.92 2.00
CA GLU A 96 -3.37 -10.93 1.99
C GLU A 96 -3.88 -9.52 2.32
N VAL A 97 -4.67 -8.93 1.41
CA VAL A 97 -5.22 -7.60 1.60
C VAL A 97 -6.15 -7.61 2.80
N LEU A 98 -5.79 -6.83 3.82
CA LEU A 98 -6.59 -6.73 5.04
C LEU A 98 -7.96 -6.12 4.71
N PRO A 99 -9.04 -6.63 5.30
CA PRO A 99 -10.37 -6.09 5.10
C PRO A 99 -10.48 -4.67 5.67
N MET A 100 -11.43 -3.89 5.14
CA MET A 100 -11.58 -2.46 5.48
C MET A 100 -11.82 -2.23 6.98
N ASP A 101 -12.55 -3.12 7.64
CA ASP A 101 -12.84 -3.03 9.08
C ASP A 101 -11.59 -3.17 9.95
N VAL A 102 -10.58 -3.92 9.50
CA VAL A 102 -9.27 -4.01 10.17
C VAL A 102 -8.50 -2.70 10.02
N ILE A 103 -8.56 -2.06 8.85
CA ILE A 103 -7.95 -0.76 8.59
C ILE A 103 -8.63 0.32 9.46
N GLU A 104 -9.95 0.32 9.54
CA GLU A 104 -10.73 1.21 10.42
C GLU A 104 -10.30 1.06 11.88
N GLN A 105 -10.20 -0.17 12.39
CA GLN A 105 -9.74 -0.43 13.76
C GLN A 105 -8.33 0.10 14.01
N ARG A 106 -7.42 -0.06 13.04
CA ARG A 106 -6.05 0.44 13.14
C ARG A 106 -6.00 1.96 13.18
N LEU A 107 -6.82 2.61 12.35
CA LEU A 107 -6.94 4.07 12.32
C LEU A 107 -7.48 4.62 13.65
N GLU A 108 -8.52 3.99 14.20
CA GLU A 108 -9.09 4.42 15.49
C GLU A 108 -8.10 4.25 16.65
N ARG A 109 -7.29 3.19 16.63
CA ARG A 109 -6.19 3.02 17.58
C ARG A 109 -5.16 4.14 17.44
N TYR A 110 -4.73 4.44 16.21
CA TYR A 110 -3.77 5.52 15.94
C TYR A 110 -4.28 6.88 16.45
N LYS A 111 -5.54 7.23 16.15
CA LYS A 111 -6.17 8.48 16.62
C LYS A 111 -6.14 8.60 18.16
N LYS A 112 -6.41 7.51 18.89
CA LYS A 112 -6.37 7.50 20.35
C LYS A 112 -4.95 7.72 20.87
N GLU A 113 -3.99 6.98 20.34
CA GLU A 113 -2.58 7.10 20.73
C GLU A 113 -2.03 8.51 20.46
N THR A 114 -2.45 9.16 19.36
CA THR A 114 -2.03 10.55 19.06
C THR A 114 -2.78 11.61 19.87
N SER A 115 -4.03 11.36 20.27
CA SER A 115 -4.81 12.31 21.09
C SER A 115 -4.32 12.36 22.55
N GLU A 116 -3.56 11.35 22.98
CA GLU A 116 -2.96 11.25 24.32
C GLU A 116 -1.55 11.85 24.41
N VAL A 117 -0.94 12.26 23.29
CA VAL A 117 0.33 13.00 23.27
C VAL A 117 0.01 14.50 23.32
N PRO A 118 0.26 15.21 24.44
CA PRO A 118 0.06 16.65 24.48
C PRO A 118 1.01 17.31 23.48
N ASP A 119 0.50 18.31 22.75
CA ASP A 119 1.29 19.14 21.83
C ASP A 119 2.63 19.49 22.50
N ALA A 120 3.71 18.95 21.96
CA ALA A 120 5.04 19.41 22.32
C ALA A 120 5.13 20.87 21.85
N ASP A 121 5.11 21.80 22.81
CA ASP A 121 5.26 23.24 22.61
C ASP A 121 6.66 23.50 22.02
N TYR A 122 6.78 23.38 20.69
CA TYR A 122 7.94 23.84 19.94
C TYR A 122 7.86 25.36 19.82
N ARG A 123 8.20 26.05 20.90
CA ARG A 123 8.58 27.47 20.89
C ARG A 123 10.09 27.63 20.71
#